data_AF-A0ABD4TCW2-F1
#
_entry.id   AF-A0ABD4TCW2-F1
#
_cell.length_a   1.000
_cell.length_b   1.000
_cell.length_c   1.000
_cell.angle_alpha   90.00
_cell.angle_beta   90.00
_cell.angle_gamma   90.00
#
_symmetry.space_group_name_H-M   'P 1'
#
loop_
_entity.id
_entity.type
_entity.pdbx_description
1 polymer ?
#
loop_
_entity_poly.entity_id
_entity_poly.type
_entity_poly.pdbx_seq_one_letter_code
_entity_poly.pdbx_strand_id
1 'polypeptide(L)'
;MLPGGTAYEATVQVSGSEHAFWTPGMMGERVPLQVEDLEVLDPSGPVDYRETGRGVIAFPEGNHTITYRAPVRDNRLVVAFDTPYAVTVALPEGVDVRNPLIGMVSPGGTISPGPNGTTEVTWDRMTVVEVRFYTPDREILLTTFGTIWLAVALVLILPLLISRRKEGE
;
A
#
# COMPACT_ATOMS: atom_id res chain seq x y z
N MET A 1 2.68 -3.97 8.02
CA MET A 1 3.98 -3.87 7.31
C MET A 1 5.11 -3.98 8.30
N LEU A 2 6.25 -4.52 7.89
CA LEU A 2 7.43 -4.65 8.74
C LEU A 2 8.21 -3.33 8.85
N PRO A 3 9.06 -3.17 9.88
CA PRO A 3 9.94 -2.01 10.00
C PRO A 3 10.75 -1.77 8.71
N GLY A 4 10.81 -0.51 8.28
CA GLY A 4 11.49 -0.11 7.04
C GLY A 4 10.63 -0.21 5.77
N GLY A 5 9.43 -0.80 5.83
CA GLY A 5 8.47 -0.77 4.71
C GLY A 5 8.88 -1.57 3.47
N THR A 6 9.87 -2.46 3.59
CA THR A 6 10.39 -3.29 2.49
C THR A 6 9.69 -4.64 2.35
N ALA A 7 8.92 -5.03 3.35
CA ALA A 7 8.14 -6.25 3.38
C ALA A 7 6.91 -6.08 4.29
N TYR A 8 5.94 -6.96 4.13
CA TYR A 8 4.76 -7.02 4.96
C TYR A 8 4.50 -8.45 5.40
N GLU A 9 3.87 -8.56 6.55
CA GLU A 9 3.24 -9.79 7.04
C GLU A 9 1.74 -9.61 6.87
N ALA A 10 1.08 -10.63 6.36
CA ALA A 10 -0.35 -10.65 6.13
C ALA A 10 -0.96 -11.85 6.85
N THR A 11 -2.14 -11.61 7.40
CA THR A 11 -2.99 -12.65 8.00
C THR A 11 -4.33 -12.58 7.30
N VAL A 12 -4.73 -13.68 6.66
CA VAL A 12 -5.96 -13.76 5.86
C VAL A 12 -6.81 -14.90 6.39
N GLN A 13 -8.08 -14.62 6.67
CA GLN A 13 -9.06 -15.64 6.99
C GLN A 13 -9.69 -16.14 5.70
N VAL A 14 -9.54 -17.43 5.41
CA VAL A 14 -10.04 -18.04 4.17
C VAL A 14 -11.03 -19.15 4.51
N SER A 15 -12.19 -19.13 3.86
CA SER A 15 -13.16 -20.23 3.89
C SER A 15 -13.10 -20.95 2.55
N GLY A 16 -12.58 -22.18 2.53
CA GLY A 16 -12.45 -22.97 1.31
C GLY A 16 -11.35 -24.03 1.42
N SER A 17 -10.86 -24.46 0.27
CA SER A 17 -9.80 -25.49 0.14
C SER A 17 -8.55 -24.99 -0.58
N GLU A 18 -8.55 -23.76 -1.09
CA GLU A 18 -7.44 -23.21 -1.86
C GLU A 18 -7.26 -21.71 -1.60
N HIS A 19 -6.04 -21.22 -1.76
CA HIS A 19 -5.72 -19.80 -1.74
C HIS A 19 -4.61 -19.46 -2.74
N ALA A 20 -4.77 -18.34 -3.45
CA ALA A 20 -3.84 -17.88 -4.47
C ALA A 20 -3.14 -16.59 -4.04
N PHE A 21 -1.81 -16.61 -4.06
CA PHE A 21 -0.94 -15.47 -3.80
C PHE A 21 -0.56 -14.81 -5.13
N TRP A 22 -1.14 -13.66 -5.43
CA TRP A 22 -0.86 -12.94 -6.66
C TRP A 22 -0.98 -11.42 -6.48
N THR A 23 -0.37 -10.69 -7.42
CA THR A 23 -0.48 -9.24 -7.54
C THR A 23 -0.78 -8.85 -8.98
N PRO A 24 -1.51 -7.75 -9.24
CA PRO A 24 -1.73 -7.25 -10.59
C PRO A 24 -0.40 -6.77 -11.21
N GLY A 25 -0.11 -7.26 -12.41
CA GLY A 25 0.98 -6.79 -13.25
C GLY A 25 0.64 -5.50 -14.00
N MET A 26 1.55 -5.04 -14.86
CA MET A 26 1.44 -3.73 -15.51
C MET A 26 0.28 -3.64 -16.51
N MET A 27 -0.16 -4.78 -17.06
CA MET A 27 -1.29 -4.88 -17.97
C MET A 27 -2.52 -5.52 -17.28
N GLY A 28 -2.51 -5.61 -15.93
CA GLY A 28 -3.58 -6.25 -15.15
C GLY A 28 -3.51 -7.78 -15.14
N GLU A 29 -2.46 -8.38 -15.69
CA GLU A 29 -2.19 -9.81 -15.63
C GLU A 29 -1.92 -10.26 -14.18
N ARG A 30 -2.20 -11.53 -13.88
CA ARG A 30 -1.85 -12.10 -12.56
C ARG A 30 -0.38 -12.48 -12.52
N VAL A 31 0.37 -11.84 -11.63
CA VAL A 31 1.77 -12.20 -11.34
C VAL A 31 1.81 -12.96 -10.02
N PRO A 32 2.32 -14.20 -9.98
CA PRO A 32 2.48 -14.95 -8.74
C PRO A 32 3.32 -14.18 -7.73
N LEU A 33 2.79 -14.03 -6.51
CA LEU A 33 3.50 -13.40 -5.41
C LEU A 33 4.45 -14.42 -4.78
N GLN A 34 5.71 -14.04 -4.64
CA GLN A 34 6.68 -14.83 -3.88
C GLN A 34 6.44 -14.56 -2.39
N VAL A 35 6.05 -15.60 -1.66
CA VAL A 35 5.75 -15.53 -0.23
C VAL A 35 6.76 -16.36 0.57
N GLU A 36 7.03 -15.90 1.78
CA GLU A 36 7.93 -16.51 2.77
C GLU A 36 7.16 -16.76 4.07
N ASP A 37 7.70 -17.60 4.95
CA ASP A 37 7.14 -17.89 6.28
C ASP A 37 5.64 -18.26 6.24
N LEU A 38 5.25 -19.07 5.25
CA LEU A 38 3.85 -19.47 5.04
C LEU A 38 3.39 -20.48 6.11
N GLU A 39 2.35 -20.09 6.84
CA GLU A 39 1.69 -20.91 7.86
C GLU A 39 0.17 -20.97 7.58
N VAL A 40 -0.40 -22.17 7.67
CA VAL A 40 -1.84 -22.41 7.54
C VAL A 40 -2.34 -23.02 8.83
N LEU A 41 -3.27 -22.34 9.49
CA LEU A 41 -3.84 -22.73 10.77
C LEU A 41 -5.34 -22.95 10.63
N ASP A 42 -5.85 -24.06 11.15
CA ASP A 42 -7.26 -24.22 11.45
C ASP A 42 -7.54 -23.90 12.94
N PRO A 43 -8.81 -23.94 13.41
CA PRO A 43 -9.12 -23.70 14.81
C PRO A 43 -8.51 -24.72 15.79
N SER A 44 -8.03 -25.86 15.31
CA SER A 44 -7.43 -26.96 16.09
C SER A 44 -5.90 -26.95 16.07
N GLY A 45 -5.27 -26.23 15.13
CA GLY A 45 -3.81 -26.09 15.02
C GLY A 45 -3.29 -25.97 13.58
N PRO A 46 -1.99 -26.22 13.38
CA PRO A 46 -1.37 -26.20 12.05
C PRO A 46 -1.92 -27.29 11.12
N VAL A 47 -2.11 -26.92 9.85
CA VAL A 47 -2.64 -27.80 8.81
C VAL A 47 -1.64 -27.93 7.68
N ASP A 48 -1.46 -29.16 7.19
CA ASP A 48 -0.64 -29.42 6.02
C ASP A 48 -1.29 -28.84 4.75
N TYR A 49 -0.49 -28.14 3.96
CA TYR A 49 -0.88 -27.63 2.65
C TYR A 49 -0.01 -28.23 1.54
N ARG A 50 -0.49 -28.15 0.30
CA ARG A 50 0.24 -28.56 -0.89
C ARG A 50 0.23 -27.44 -1.92
N GLU A 51 1.38 -27.17 -2.51
CA GLU A 51 1.44 -26.26 -3.66
C GLU A 51 0.89 -26.97 -4.91
N THR A 52 -0.16 -26.41 -5.51
CA THR A 52 -0.85 -27.00 -6.67
C THR A 52 -0.58 -26.23 -7.98
N GLY A 53 0.01 -25.04 -7.89
CA GLY A 53 0.31 -24.19 -9.04
C GLY A 53 1.24 -23.03 -8.67
N ARG A 54 1.47 -22.10 -9.62
CA ARG A 54 2.32 -20.94 -9.39
C ARG A 54 1.66 -19.98 -8.39
N GLY A 55 2.11 -20.03 -7.14
CA GLY A 55 1.57 -19.20 -6.05
C GLY A 55 0.18 -19.63 -5.61
N VAL A 56 -0.17 -20.92 -5.73
CA VAL A 56 -1.47 -21.45 -5.27
C VAL A 56 -1.20 -22.61 -4.32
N ILE A 57 -1.85 -22.57 -3.16
CA ILE A 57 -1.83 -23.65 -2.18
C ILE A 57 -3.23 -24.26 -2.05
N ALA A 58 -3.25 -25.56 -1.80
CA ALA A 58 -4.45 -26.33 -1.46
C ALA A 58 -4.32 -26.92 -0.06
N PHE A 59 -5.43 -26.92 0.66
CA PHE A 59 -5.57 -27.40 2.04
C PHE A 59 -6.97 -28.04 2.20
N PRO A 60 -7.19 -28.87 3.25
CA PRO A 60 -8.49 -29.45 3.53
C PRO A 60 -9.60 -28.38 3.57
N GLU A 61 -10.79 -28.70 3.06
CA GLU A 61 -11.90 -27.74 3.06
C GLU A 61 -12.26 -27.32 4.49
N GLY A 62 -12.27 -26.01 4.76
CA GLY A 62 -12.56 -25.49 6.09
C GLY A 62 -12.34 -23.98 6.22
N ASN A 63 -12.36 -23.51 7.47
CA ASN A 63 -12.02 -22.14 7.82
C ASN A 63 -10.58 -22.11 8.32
N HIS A 64 -9.71 -21.44 7.57
CA HIS A 64 -8.29 -21.38 7.82
C HIS A 64 -7.84 -19.94 8.01
N THR A 65 -6.79 -19.77 8.81
CA THR A 65 -6.03 -18.54 8.92
C THR A 65 -4.69 -18.77 8.25
N ILE A 66 -4.42 -18.00 7.20
CA ILE A 66 -3.18 -18.07 6.44
C ILE A 66 -2.33 -16.88 6.82
N THR A 67 -1.12 -17.14 7.33
CA THR A 67 -0.13 -16.10 7.62
C THR A 67 1.04 -16.26 6.66
N TYR A 68 1.49 -15.14 6.07
CA TYR A 68 2.62 -15.15 5.16
C TYR A 68 3.34 -13.81 5.13
N ARG A 69 4.59 -13.82 4.67
CA ARG A 69 5.40 -12.63 4.43
C ARG A 69 5.63 -12.42 2.94
N ALA A 70 5.61 -11.17 2.49
CA ALA A 70 5.91 -10.83 1.11
C ALA A 70 6.63 -9.47 0.99
N PRO A 71 7.46 -9.29 -0.06
CA PRO A 71 8.19 -8.04 -0.26
C PRO A 71 7.28 -6.91 -0.74
N VAL A 72 7.64 -5.69 -0.38
CA VAL A 72 7.07 -4.43 -0.88
C VAL A 72 8.10 -3.77 -1.79
N ARG A 73 7.65 -3.23 -2.93
CA ARG A 73 8.52 -2.57 -3.91
C ARG A 73 8.05 -1.15 -4.19
N ASP A 74 8.99 -0.26 -4.48
CA ASP A 74 8.72 1.13 -4.91
C ASP A 74 7.87 1.96 -3.94
N ASN A 75 7.94 1.64 -2.64
CA ASN A 75 7.06 2.19 -1.60
C ASN A 75 5.57 2.07 -1.94
N ARG A 76 5.22 0.98 -2.64
CA ARG A 76 3.87 0.68 -3.09
C ARG A 76 3.50 -0.73 -2.67
N LEU A 77 2.43 -0.82 -1.89
CA LEU A 77 1.76 -2.07 -1.58
C LEU A 77 0.54 -2.22 -2.48
N VAL A 78 0.44 -3.37 -3.15
CA VAL A 78 -0.77 -3.78 -3.86
C VAL A 78 -1.12 -5.17 -3.38
N VAL A 79 -2.34 -5.31 -2.84
CA VAL A 79 -2.88 -6.61 -2.42
C VAL A 79 -4.15 -6.87 -3.21
N ALA A 80 -4.26 -8.06 -3.78
CA ALA A 80 -5.39 -8.47 -4.58
C ALA A 80 -5.90 -9.86 -4.16
N PHE A 81 -7.21 -10.03 -4.25
CA PHE A 81 -7.95 -11.20 -3.81
C PHE A 81 -8.97 -11.61 -4.88
N ASP A 82 -9.29 -12.90 -4.93
CA ASP A 82 -10.36 -13.43 -5.80
C ASP A 82 -11.76 -13.06 -5.30
N THR A 83 -11.91 -12.91 -3.99
CA THR A 83 -13.15 -12.50 -3.32
C THR A 83 -12.93 -11.23 -2.49
N PRO A 84 -13.96 -10.41 -2.24
CA PRO A 84 -13.78 -9.19 -1.46
C PRO A 84 -13.54 -9.48 0.03
N TYR A 85 -12.57 -8.80 0.63
CA TYR A 85 -12.24 -8.87 2.07
C TYR A 85 -12.34 -7.50 2.74
N ALA A 86 -12.55 -7.51 4.06
CA ALA A 86 -12.20 -6.37 4.89
C ALA A 86 -10.67 -6.35 5.05
N VAL A 87 -10.04 -5.23 4.67
CA VAL A 87 -8.58 -5.14 4.62
C VAL A 87 -8.12 -4.02 5.54
N THR A 88 -7.14 -4.33 6.39
CA THR A 88 -6.46 -3.35 7.23
C THR A 88 -4.97 -3.39 6.91
N VAL A 89 -4.43 -2.26 6.49
CA VAL A 89 -3.00 -2.07 6.25
C VAL A 89 -2.43 -1.19 7.35
N ALA A 90 -1.64 -1.78 8.23
CA ALA A 90 -0.84 -1.05 9.21
C ALA A 90 0.52 -0.66 8.62
N LEU A 91 0.77 0.64 8.50
CA LEU A 91 2.04 1.22 8.07
C LEU A 91 2.97 1.40 9.27
N PRO A 92 4.27 1.08 9.14
CA PRO A 92 5.21 1.23 10.24
C PRO A 92 5.41 2.71 10.59
N GLU A 93 6.01 2.97 11.75
CA GLU A 93 6.47 4.31 12.10
C GLU A 93 7.47 4.83 11.06
N GLY A 94 7.45 6.14 10.81
CA GLY A 94 8.37 6.79 9.89
C GLY A 94 8.03 6.65 8.42
N VAL A 95 6.82 6.17 8.07
CA VAL A 95 6.25 6.34 6.73
C VAL A 95 4.84 6.91 6.82
N ASP A 96 4.42 7.65 5.79
CA ASP A 96 3.09 8.26 5.72
C ASP A 96 2.53 8.13 4.29
N VAL A 97 1.22 8.37 4.15
CA VAL A 97 0.42 8.29 2.92
C VAL A 97 -0.47 9.51 2.70
N ARG A 98 -0.55 10.41 3.69
CA ARG A 98 -1.55 11.50 3.72
C ARG A 98 -1.29 12.61 2.71
N ASN A 99 -0.05 12.86 2.31
CA ASN A 99 0.27 13.87 1.31
C ASN A 99 -0.08 13.36 -0.10
N PRO A 100 -1.11 13.92 -0.78
CA PRO A 100 -1.61 13.38 -2.05
C PRO A 100 -0.65 13.61 -3.23
N LEU A 101 0.40 14.43 -3.08
CA LEU A 101 1.39 14.67 -4.14
C LEU A 101 2.42 13.53 -4.23
N ILE A 102 2.63 12.78 -3.15
CA ILE A 102 3.69 11.77 -3.02
C ILE A 102 3.23 10.45 -2.41
N GLY A 103 2.03 10.42 -1.82
CA GLY A 103 1.33 9.24 -1.35
C GLY A 103 0.04 9.00 -2.12
N MET A 104 -0.57 7.83 -1.89
CA MET A 104 -1.84 7.46 -2.47
C MET A 104 -2.50 6.36 -1.64
N VAL A 105 -3.81 6.44 -1.49
CA VAL A 105 -4.66 5.38 -0.95
C VAL A 105 -5.73 5.11 -1.99
N SER A 106 -5.90 3.83 -2.37
CA SER A 106 -6.95 3.44 -3.32
C SER A 106 -8.35 3.78 -2.80
N PRO A 107 -9.33 4.05 -3.68
CA PRO A 107 -10.68 4.43 -3.29
C PRO A 107 -11.32 3.50 -2.25
N GLY A 108 -12.14 4.07 -1.37
CA GLY A 108 -12.78 3.35 -0.26
C GLY A 108 -11.89 3.16 0.98
N GLY A 109 -10.61 3.53 0.89
CA GLY A 109 -9.69 3.47 2.02
C GLY A 109 -9.89 4.63 2.99
N THR A 110 -10.00 4.32 4.28
CA THR A 110 -10.05 5.33 5.35
C THR A 110 -8.73 5.31 6.11
N ILE A 111 -8.11 6.49 6.27
CA ILE A 111 -6.85 6.63 7.03
C ILE A 111 -7.19 6.95 8.47
N SER A 112 -6.65 6.19 9.41
CA SER A 112 -6.79 6.40 10.85
C SER A 112 -5.43 6.35 11.56
N PRO A 113 -5.29 7.04 12.71
CA PRO A 113 -4.14 6.84 13.56
C PRO A 113 -4.18 5.43 14.15
N GLY A 114 -3.09 4.69 13.99
CA GLY A 114 -2.88 3.38 14.60
C GLY A 114 -2.21 3.47 15.97
N PRO A 115 -2.03 2.33 16.65
CA PRO A 115 -1.29 2.28 17.92
C PRO A 115 0.16 2.73 17.73
N ASN A 116 0.74 3.33 18.77
CA ASN A 116 2.15 3.74 18.80
C ASN A 116 2.57 4.69 17.66
N GLY A 117 1.68 5.56 17.18
CA GLY A 117 2.00 6.53 16.13
C GLY A 117 2.08 5.93 14.72
N THR A 118 1.68 4.67 14.55
CA THR A 118 1.51 4.06 13.22
C THR A 118 0.32 4.69 12.49
N THR A 119 0.26 4.48 11.17
CA THR A 119 -0.89 4.88 10.37
C THR A 119 -1.57 3.62 9.85
N GLU A 120 -2.88 3.53 10.06
CA GLU A 120 -3.70 2.43 9.54
C GLU A 120 -4.55 2.92 8.38
N VAL A 121 -4.72 2.05 7.39
CA VAL A 121 -5.64 2.28 6.28
C VAL A 121 -6.58 1.09 6.20
N THR A 122 -7.88 1.36 6.25
CA THR A 122 -8.93 0.33 6.31
C THR A 122 -9.89 0.41 5.13
N TRP A 123 -10.31 -0.77 4.66
CA TRP A 123 -11.35 -0.95 3.65
C TRP A 123 -12.35 -1.98 4.15
N ASP A 124 -13.65 -1.69 4.05
CA ASP A 124 -14.69 -2.60 4.53
C ASP A 124 -14.84 -3.86 3.66
N ARG A 125 -14.76 -3.69 2.33
CA ARG A 125 -15.00 -4.77 1.38
C ARG A 125 -14.34 -4.49 0.02
N MET A 126 -13.16 -5.05 -0.20
CA MET A 126 -12.38 -4.79 -1.42
C MET A 126 -11.69 -6.04 -1.95
N THR A 127 -11.61 -6.16 -3.28
CA THR A 127 -10.84 -7.20 -3.96
C THR A 127 -9.42 -6.77 -4.29
N VAL A 128 -9.18 -5.46 -4.43
CA VAL A 128 -7.85 -4.89 -4.70
C VAL A 128 -7.68 -3.62 -3.89
N VAL A 129 -6.62 -3.55 -3.09
CA VAL A 129 -6.21 -2.34 -2.39
C VAL A 129 -4.81 -1.93 -2.82
N GLU A 130 -4.60 -0.62 -2.91
CA GLU A 130 -3.30 -0.03 -3.20
C GLU A 130 -2.98 1.07 -2.20
N VAL A 131 -1.75 1.05 -1.71
CA VAL A 131 -1.18 2.09 -0.85
C VAL A 131 0.19 2.46 -1.39
N ARG A 132 0.39 3.75 -1.68
CA ARG A 132 1.70 4.34 -1.93
C ARG A 132 2.08 5.21 -0.74
N PHE A 133 3.18 4.85 -0.10
CA PHE A 133 3.69 5.53 1.08
C PHE A 133 5.02 6.22 0.78
N TYR A 134 5.44 7.12 1.66
CA TYR A 134 6.66 7.88 1.52
C TYR A 134 7.35 8.04 2.89
N THR A 135 8.66 8.25 2.85
CA THR A 135 9.46 8.59 4.03
C THR A 135 9.45 10.12 4.28
N PRO A 136 9.72 10.58 5.50
CA PRO A 136 9.77 12.02 5.82
C PRO A 136 10.73 12.80 4.92
N ASP A 137 11.84 12.19 4.52
CA ASP A 137 12.82 12.80 3.61
C ASP A 137 12.21 13.20 2.26
N ARG A 138 11.26 12.41 1.73
CA ARG A 138 10.58 12.73 0.48
C ARG A 138 9.68 13.97 0.62
N GLU A 139 9.10 14.17 1.80
CA GLU A 139 8.27 15.35 2.07
C GLU A 139 9.13 16.62 2.24
N ILE A 140 10.29 16.48 2.88
CA ILE A 140 11.30 17.56 2.95
C ILE A 140 11.76 17.94 1.54
N LEU A 141 12.06 16.94 0.69
CA LEU A 141 12.46 17.16 -0.70
C LEU A 141 11.37 17.88 -1.50
N LEU A 142 10.12 17.42 -1.38
CA LEU A 142 8.96 18.03 -2.06
C LEU A 142 8.79 19.49 -1.64
N THR A 143 8.86 19.77 -0.34
CA THR A 143 8.72 21.12 0.22
C THR A 143 9.85 22.03 -0.26
N THR A 144 11.08 21.53 -0.25
CA THR A 144 12.26 22.26 -0.75
C THR A 144 12.12 22.59 -2.23
N PHE A 145 11.75 21.59 -3.04
CA PHE A 145 11.51 21.75 -4.47
C PHE A 145 10.42 22.80 -4.73
N GLY A 146 9.26 22.68 -4.06
CA GLY A 146 8.15 23.62 -4.19
C GLY A 146 8.55 25.05 -3.82
N THR A 147 9.31 25.22 -2.74
CA THR A 147 9.77 26.54 -2.26
C THR A 147 10.71 27.20 -3.27
N ILE A 148 11.67 26.45 -3.83
CA ILE A 148 12.59 26.97 -4.85
C ILE A 148 11.82 27.44 -6.09
N TRP A 149 10.91 26.61 -6.60
CA TRP A 149 10.14 26.95 -7.80
C TRP A 149 9.17 28.09 -7.57
N LEU A 150 8.57 28.19 -6.39
CA LEU A 150 7.74 29.33 -6.02
C LEU A 150 8.56 30.64 -6.05
N ALA A 151 9.76 30.64 -5.48
CA ALA A 151 10.65 31.80 -5.49
C ALA A 151 11.03 32.20 -6.92
N VAL A 152 11.39 31.23 -7.77
CA VAL A 152 11.68 31.47 -9.19
C VAL A 152 10.46 32.04 -9.91
N ALA A 153 9.27 31.47 -9.70
CA ALA A 153 8.04 31.96 -10.31
C ALA A 153 7.74 33.41 -9.91
N LEU A 154 7.91 33.75 -8.62
CA LEU A 154 7.72 35.12 -8.13
C LEU A 154 8.69 36.10 -8.79
N VAL A 155 9.99 35.76 -8.87
CA VAL A 155 11.00 36.64 -9.49
C VAL A 155 10.69 36.89 -10.98
N LEU A 156 10.15 35.90 -11.69
CA LEU A 156 9.81 36.02 -13.11
C LEU A 156 8.47 36.74 -13.35
N ILE A 157 7.46 36.51 -12.51
CA ILE A 157 6.10 37.03 -12.70
C ILE A 157 5.95 38.45 -12.14
N LEU A 158 6.59 38.75 -11.01
CA LEU A 158 6.41 40.03 -10.32
C LEU A 158 6.77 41.25 -11.19
N PRO A 159 7.87 41.26 -11.97
CA PRO A 159 8.17 42.37 -12.87
C PRO A 159 7.12 42.56 -13.97
N LEU A 160 6.59 41.46 -14.52
CA LEU A 160 5.55 41.49 -15.57
C LEU A 160 4.23 42.06 -15.02
N LEU A 161 3.85 41.67 -13.80
CA LEU A 161 2.67 42.21 -13.14
C LEU A 161 2.80 43.71 -12.83
N ILE A 162 3.99 44.15 -12.40
CA ILE A 162 4.28 45.58 -12.16
C ILE A 162 4.23 46.37 -13.47
N SER A 163 4.81 45.84 -14.56
CA SER A 163 4.82 46.49 -15.86
C SER A 163 3.41 46.69 -16.42
N ARG A 164 2.56 45.65 -16.38
CA ARG A 164 1.17 45.73 -16.86
C ARG A 164 0.32 46.72 -16.08
N ARG A 165 0.61 46.93 -14.79
CA ARG A 165 -0.12 47.89 -13.96
C ARG A 165 0.23 49.35 -14.28
N LYS A 166 1.41 49.60 -14.87
CA LYS A 166 1.86 50.92 -15.31
C LYS A 166 1.34 51.32 -16.71
N GLU A 167 0.90 50.37 -17.53
CA GLU A 167 0.33 50.63 -18.87
C GLU A 167 -1.19 50.86 -18.84
N GLY A 168 -1.85 50.60 -17.71
CA GLY A 168 -3.30 50.75 -17.53
C GLY A 168 -3.74 52.04 -16.82
N GLU A 169 -2.82 52.96 -16.55
CA GLU A 169 -3.04 54.30 -15.97
C GLU A 169 -2.57 55.36 -16.99
#